data_AF-A0A7C7UTY3-F1
#
_entry.id   AF-A0A7C7UTY3-F1
#
_cell.length_a   1.000
_cell.length_b   1.000
_cell.length_c   1.000
_cell.angle_alpha   90.00
_cell.angle_beta   90.00
_cell.angle_gamma   90.00
#
_symmetry.space_group_name_H-M   'P 1'
#
loop_
_entity.id
_entity.type
_entity.pdbx_description
1 polymer ?
#
loop_
_entity_poly.entity_id
_entity_poly.type
_entity_poly.pdbx_seq_one_letter_code
_entity_poly.pdbx_strand_id
1 'polypeptide(L)' 'MSETTALFWYLTASPRLGSQAKRVFDEGVRGQAVIYVPAIVLAELYFLNEKAGRPLDFPSEYARLRQSG' A
#
# COMPACT_ATOMS: atom_id res chain seq x y z
N MET A 1 7.68 11.88 4.26
CA MET A 1 7.22 10.58 3.72
C MET A 1 5.83 10.81 3.16
N SER A 2 5.60 10.49 1.89
CA SER A 2 4.27 10.55 1.28
C SER A 2 3.50 9.26 1.58
N GLU A 3 2.18 9.34 1.66
CA GLU A 3 1.24 8.24 1.83
C GLU A 3 1.52 7.08 0.83
N THR A 4 1.90 7.41 -0.40
CA THR A 4 2.27 6.44 -1.46
C THR A 4 3.48 5.60 -1.07
N THR A 5 4.50 6.21 -0.45
CA THR A 5 5.72 5.50 -0.05
C THR A 5 5.44 4.56 1.13
N ALA A 6 4.54 4.94 2.04
CA ALA A 6 4.15 4.12 3.18
C ALA A 6 3.36 2.88 2.73
N LEU A 7 2.39 3.04 1.82
CA LEU A 7 1.63 1.92 1.27
C LEU A 7 2.53 0.96 0.48
N PHE A 8 3.41 1.48 -0.37
CA PHE A 8 4.36 0.65 -1.12
C PHE A 8 5.25 -0.18 -0.17
N TRP A 9 5.83 0.44 0.86
CA TRP A 9 6.66 -0.26 1.83
C TRP A 9 5.90 -1.31 2.64
N TYR A 10 4.62 -1.08 2.93
CA TYR A 10 3.77 -2.07 3.57
C TYR A 10 3.57 -3.30 2.68
N LEU A 11 3.18 -3.08 1.43
CA LEU A 11 2.91 -4.15 0.47
C LEU A 11 4.17 -4.95 0.11
N THR A 12 5.36 -4.32 0.10
CA THR A 12 6.64 -5.01 -0.16
C THR A 12 7.36 -5.50 1.09
N ALA A 13 6.72 -5.47 2.27
CA ALA A 13 7.35 -5.82 3.56
C ALA A 13 8.71 -5.13 3.81
N SER A 14 8.84 -3.86 3.40
CA SER A 14 10.09 -3.11 3.47
C SER A 14 10.45 -2.75 4.92
N PRO A 15 11.72 -2.91 5.35
CA PRO A 15 12.17 -2.52 6.69
C PRO A 15 12.15 -1.00 6.91
N ARG A 16 11.93 -0.21 5.85
CA ARG A 16 11.82 1.26 5.92
C ARG A 16 10.47 1.71 6.49
N LEU A 17 9.49 0.80 6.58
CA LEU A 17 8.20 1.12 7.17
C LEU A 17 8.32 1.28 8.70
N GLY A 18 7.96 2.45 9.20
CA GLY A 18 7.91 2.68 10.64
C GLY A 18 6.89 1.77 11.34
N SER A 19 7.17 1.40 12.59
CA SER A 19 6.33 0.50 13.39
C SER A 19 4.89 0.99 13.57
N GLN A 20 4.69 2.30 13.73
CA GLN A 20 3.36 2.91 13.85
C GLN A 20 2.57 2.79 12.54
N ALA A 21 3.19 3.10 11.40
CA ALA A 21 2.55 2.96 10.10
C ALA A 21 2.17 1.50 9.83
N LYS A 22 3.06 0.56 10.13
CA LYS A 22 2.76 -0.88 10.04
C LYS A 22 1.53 -1.25 10.86
N ARG A 23 1.44 -0.76 12.10
CA ARG A 23 0.31 -1.03 12.99
C ARG A 23 -1.02 -0.54 12.40
N VAL A 24 -1.07 0.69 11.87
CA VAL A 24 -2.28 1.25 11.24
C VAL A 24 -2.71 0.41 10.04
N PHE A 25 -1.76 0.00 9.18
CA PHE A 25 -2.07 -0.87 8.05
C PHE A 25 -2.56 -2.25 8.50
N ASP A 26 -1.94 -2.86 9.52
CA ASP A 26 -2.38 -4.14 10.08
C ASP A 26 -3.78 -4.04 10.70
N GLU A 27 -4.11 -2.93 11.37
CA GLU A 27 -5.46 -2.66 11.87
C GLU A 27 -6.48 -2.54 10.72
N GLY A 28 -6.10 -1.91 9.62
CA GLY A 28 -6.91 -1.86 8.40
C GLY A 28 -7.17 -3.24 7.80
N VAL A 29 -6.13 -4.08 7.67
CA VAL A 29 -6.26 -5.46 7.16
C VAL A 29 -7.13 -6.33 8.07
N ARG A 30 -7.10 -6.10 9.38
CA ARG A 30 -7.97 -6.80 10.35
C ARG A 30 -9.41 -6.27 10.39
N GLY A 31 -9.75 -5.27 9.57
CA GLY A 31 -11.07 -4.64 9.58
C GLY A 31 -11.33 -3.78 10.83
N GLN A 32 -10.28 -3.40 11.56
CA GLN A 32 -10.36 -2.58 12.77
C GLN A 32 -10.22 -1.07 12.47
N ALA A 33 -9.82 -0.72 11.24
CA ALA A 33 -9.71 0.64 10.76
C ALA A 33 -10.10 0.71 9.27
N VAL A 34 -10.57 1.88 8.82
CA VAL A 34 -10.83 2.16 7.40
C VAL A 34 -9.69 3.03 6.88
N ILE A 35 -9.03 2.58 5.80
CA ILE A 35 -7.93 3.30 5.15
C ILE A 35 -8.45 3.88 3.84
N TYR A 36 -8.51 5.20 3.75
CA TYR A 36 -8.84 5.89 2.50
C TYR A 36 -7.59 6.04 1.64
N VAL A 37 -7.61 5.44 0.45
CA VAL A 37 -6.52 5.54 -0.54
C VAL A 37 -7.00 6.37 -1.72
N PRO A 38 -6.50 7.61 -1.90
CA PRO A 38 -6.83 8.43 -3.06
C PRO A 38 -6.39 7.76 -4.37
N ALA A 39 -7.15 7.97 -5.46
CA ALA A 39 -6.82 7.39 -6.76
C ALA A 39 -5.42 7.80 -7.27
N ILE A 40 -4.96 9.01 -6.95
CA ILE A 40 -3.62 9.48 -7.30
C ILE A 40 -2.51 8.64 -6.63
N VAL A 41 -2.72 8.17 -5.39
CA VAL A 41 -1.79 7.31 -4.67
C VAL A 41 -1.66 5.96 -5.37
N LEU A 42 -2.75 5.43 -5.93
CA LEU A 42 -2.71 4.19 -6.72
C LEU A 42 -1.93 4.36 -8.03
N ALA A 43 -2.09 5.50 -8.70
CA ALA A 43 -1.30 5.81 -9.90
C ALA A 43 0.19 5.94 -9.58
N GLU A 44 0.55 6.65 -8.51
CA GLU A 44 1.95 6.75 -8.08
C GLU A 44 2.52 5.40 -7.64
N LEU A 45 1.73 4.56 -6.96
CA LEU A 45 2.12 3.20 -6.57
C LEU A 45 2.47 2.35 -7.80
N TYR A 46 1.67 2.44 -8.87
CA TYR A 46 1.94 1.76 -10.14
C TYR A 46 3.30 2.20 -10.72
N PHE A 47 3.52 3.51 -10.88
CA PHE A 47 4.78 4.03 -11.42
C PHE A 47 6.00 3.69 -10.54
N LEU A 48 5.83 3.71 -9.22
CA LEU A 48 6.87 3.34 -8.27
C LEU A 48 7.21 1.85 -8.39
N ASN A 49 6.21 0.99 -8.53
CA ASN A 49 6.40 -0.44 -8.76
C ASN A 49 7.16 -0.71 -10.07
N GLU A 50 6.77 -0.05 -11.16
CA GLU A 50 7.49 -0.13 -12.45
C GLU A 50 8.96 0.28 -12.29
N LYS A 51 9.22 1.42 -11.64
CA LYS A 51 10.57 1.93 -11.41
C LYS A 51 11.41 1.02 -10.50
N ALA A 52 10.78 0.31 -9.56
CA ALA A 52 11.44 -0.60 -8.63
C ALA A 52 11.69 -2.00 -9.20
N GLY A 53 11.35 -2.26 -10.46
CA GLY A 53 11.52 -3.57 -11.09
C GLY A 53 10.38 -4.55 -10.81
N ARG A 54 9.17 -4.05 -10.56
CA ARG A 54 7.93 -4.81 -10.33
C ARG A 54 7.97 -5.80 -9.15
N PRO A 55 8.40 -5.39 -7.95
CA PRO A 55 8.34 -6.26 -6.76
C PRO A 55 6.91 -6.59 -6.30
N LEU A 56 5.91 -5.81 -6.72
CA LEU A 56 4.50 -6.05 -6.42
C LEU A 56 3.77 -6.63 -7.63
N ASP A 57 2.93 -7.63 -7.39
CA ASP A 57 1.86 -8.01 -8.31
C ASP A 57 0.73 -6.97 -8.22
N PHE A 58 0.97 -5.83 -8.86
CA PHE A 58 0.09 -4.68 -8.79
C PHE A 58 -1.37 -4.98 -9.21
N PRO A 59 -1.64 -5.74 -10.29
CA PRO A 59 -3.01 -6.13 -10.64
C PRO A 59 -3.74 -6.88 -9.52
N SER A 60 -3.08 -7.85 -8.89
CA SER A 60 -3.67 -8.63 -7.79
C SER A 60 -3.90 -7.78 -6.54
N GLU A 61 -2.95 -6.90 -6.19
CA GLU A 61 -3.12 -5.99 -5.06
C GLU A 61 -4.21 -4.96 -5.30
N TYR A 62 -4.28 -4.39 -6.51
CA TYR A 62 -5.35 -3.46 -6.88
C TYR A 62 -6.74 -4.14 -6.81
N ALA A 63 -6.85 -5.38 -7.30
CA ALA A 63 -8.09 -6.14 -7.20
C ALA A 63 -8.53 -6.37 -5.75
N ARG A 64 -7.58 -6.70 -4.85
CA ARG A 64 -7.85 -6.82 -3.41
C ARG A 64 -8.34 -5.50 -2.81
N LEU A 65 -7.63 -4.40 -3.05
CA LEU A 65 -8.00 -3.08 -2.53
C LEU A 65 -9.39 -2.64 -3.01
N ARG A 66 -9.75 -2.94 -4.26
CA ARG A 66 -11.07 -2.63 -4.82
C ARG A 66 -12.21 -3.44 -4.20
N GLN A 67 -11.94 -4.66 -3.73
CA GLN A 67 -12.95 -5.53 -3.09
C GLN A 67 -13.15 -5.22 -1.60
N SER A 68 -12.24 -4.45 -0.99
CA SER A 68 -12.28 -4.09 0.43
C SER A 68 -13.04 -2.79 0.75
N GLY A 69 -13.56 -2.09 -0.26
CA GLY A 69 -14.44 -0.91 -0.11
C GLY A 69 -15.86 -1.22 -0.51
#